data_AF-A0A921Z1Y0-F1
#
_entry.id   AF-A0A921Z1Y0-F1
#
_cell.length_a   1.000
_cell.length_b   1.000
_cell.length_c   1.000
_cell.angle_alpha   90.00
_cell.angle_beta   90.00
_cell.angle_gamma   90.00
#
_symmetry.space_group_name_H-M   'P 1'
#
loop_
_entity.id
_entity.type
_entity.pdbx_description
1 polymer ?
#
loop_
_entity_poly.entity_id
_entity_poly.type
_entity_poly.pdbx_seq_one_letter_code
_entity_poly.pdbx_strand_id
1 'polypeptide(L)'
;MALYGSPVWADALRKRSVALLRGPQRVVAQRAVRAYRTVSYEAACLLVGFLPWDLDAKTLSDTFHWREGAFNRGQSLAPKEVEAMKASLRQAAVEEWRLRLEAPSAGLRTVAAVRPVFAEWLDRRHGVATFRLTQVLTGHGCFGEYLCQIVGVEESAVCHHCDNCPRDTAQHTLESCPAWDEERSALFSVVGEDLSLPAVIASMVGSREAWRAVAHFCEVVLSQKESAERDREREDPSRRQRRRRRRRVDD
;
A
#
# COMPACT_ATOMS: atom_id res chain seq x y z
N MET A 1 5.57 -10.13 -18.31
CA MET A 1 6.91 -10.37 -18.91
C MET A 1 8.09 -9.86 -18.09
N ALA A 2 7.92 -9.11 -16.99
CA ALA A 2 9.06 -8.54 -16.24
C ALA A 2 10.05 -9.57 -15.66
N LEU A 3 9.58 -10.77 -15.33
CA LEU A 3 10.37 -11.86 -14.74
C LEU A 3 10.73 -12.96 -15.75
N TYR A 4 10.58 -12.68 -17.06
CA TYR A 4 10.98 -13.66 -18.06
C TYR A 4 12.50 -13.82 -18.06
N GLY A 5 12.97 -15.07 -18.17
CA GLY A 5 14.39 -15.38 -18.17
C GLY A 5 15.10 -15.14 -16.84
N SER A 6 14.38 -15.01 -15.71
CA SER A 6 14.99 -14.85 -14.37
C SER A 6 16.15 -15.81 -14.07
N PRO A 7 16.13 -17.10 -14.47
CA PRO A 7 17.29 -17.99 -14.26
C PRO A 7 18.60 -17.52 -14.90
N VAL A 8 18.55 -16.65 -15.92
CA VAL A 8 19.74 -16.14 -16.61
C VAL A 8 20.34 -14.93 -15.90
N TRP A 9 19.51 -14.12 -15.21
CA TRP A 9 19.93 -12.80 -14.71
C TRP A 9 19.72 -12.57 -13.20
N ALA A 10 18.94 -13.41 -12.50
CA ALA A 10 18.64 -13.21 -11.08
C ALA A 10 19.92 -13.20 -10.23
N ASP A 11 20.85 -14.12 -10.47
CA ASP A 11 22.11 -14.22 -9.73
C ASP A 11 23.08 -13.07 -10.04
N ALA A 12 22.89 -12.41 -11.19
CA ALA A 12 23.66 -11.24 -11.57
C ALA A 12 23.11 -9.93 -10.95
N LEU A 13 21.97 -9.98 -10.23
CA LEU A 13 21.40 -8.81 -9.57
C LEU A 13 22.35 -8.27 -8.51
N ARG A 14 22.61 -6.97 -8.61
CA ARG A 14 23.32 -6.18 -7.60
C ARG A 14 22.38 -5.11 -7.07
N LYS A 15 22.72 -4.47 -5.94
CA LYS A 15 21.92 -3.37 -5.35
C LYS A 15 21.46 -2.33 -6.38
N ARG A 16 22.37 -1.91 -7.28
CA ARG A 16 22.06 -0.97 -8.37
C ARG A 16 21.02 -1.49 -9.36
N SER A 17 21.09 -2.77 -9.73
CA SER A 17 20.18 -3.39 -10.70
C SER A 17 18.81 -3.63 -10.07
N VAL A 18 18.76 -4.00 -8.79
CA VAL A 18 17.52 -4.12 -8.02
C VAL A 18 16.76 -2.79 -7.98
N ALA A 19 17.47 -1.67 -7.81
CA ALA A 19 16.84 -0.35 -7.84
C ALA A 19 16.11 -0.05 -9.16
N LEU A 20 16.62 -0.55 -10.30
CA LEU A 20 15.98 -0.40 -11.61
C LEU A 20 14.66 -1.18 -11.72
N LEU A 21 14.50 -2.28 -10.97
CA LEU A 21 13.25 -3.06 -10.94
C LEU A 21 12.14 -2.37 -10.15
N ARG A 22 12.51 -1.59 -9.12
CA ARG A 22 11.54 -0.94 -8.22
C ARG A 22 10.64 0.06 -8.94
N GLY A 23 11.18 0.82 -9.88
CA GLY A 23 10.44 1.85 -10.61
C GLY A 23 9.23 1.29 -11.37
N PRO A 24 9.43 0.38 -12.33
CA PRO A 24 8.33 -0.21 -13.09
C PRO A 24 7.37 -1.02 -12.20
N GLN A 25 7.87 -1.77 -11.21
CA GLN A 25 7.01 -2.51 -10.28
C GLN A 25 6.14 -1.56 -9.45
N ARG A 26 6.69 -0.45 -8.97
CA ARG A 26 5.94 0.59 -8.24
C ARG A 26 4.78 1.11 -9.08
N VAL A 27 4.99 1.37 -10.38
CA VAL A 27 3.92 1.86 -11.26
C VAL A 27 2.78 0.84 -11.37
N VAL A 28 3.11 -0.44 -11.53
CA VAL A 28 2.10 -1.51 -11.57
C VAL A 28 1.36 -1.61 -10.24
N ALA A 29 2.10 -1.61 -9.13
CA ALA A 29 1.51 -1.72 -7.79
C ALA A 29 0.61 -0.51 -7.47
N GLN A 30 1.08 0.71 -7.73
CA GLN A 30 0.30 1.93 -7.54
C GLN A 30 -1.00 1.90 -8.35
N ARG A 31 -0.97 1.44 -9.60
CA ARG A 31 -2.19 1.31 -10.42
C ARG A 31 -3.17 0.30 -9.84
N ALA A 32 -2.68 -0.84 -9.35
CA ALA A 32 -3.52 -1.89 -8.77
C ALA A 32 -4.28 -1.42 -7.53
N VAL A 33 -3.66 -0.62 -6.66
CA VAL A 33 -4.31 -0.02 -5.48
C VAL A 33 -4.87 1.39 -5.72
N ARG A 34 -4.81 1.91 -6.94
CA ARG A 34 -5.22 3.29 -7.28
C ARG A 34 -4.52 4.34 -6.40
N ALA A 35 -3.26 4.11 -6.06
CA ALA A 35 -2.47 4.98 -5.21
C ALA A 35 -2.04 6.28 -5.91
N TYR A 36 -1.76 7.30 -5.11
CA TYR A 36 -1.08 8.51 -5.59
C TYR A 36 0.34 8.17 -6.07
N ARG A 37 0.85 8.94 -7.05
CA ARG A 37 2.20 8.76 -7.61
C ARG A 37 3.31 8.87 -6.56
N THR A 38 3.06 9.60 -5.48
CA THR A 38 3.99 9.82 -4.36
C THR A 38 4.05 8.64 -3.38
N VAL A 39 3.09 7.70 -3.41
CA VAL A 39 3.12 6.50 -2.55
C VAL A 39 4.39 5.70 -2.81
N SER A 40 5.09 5.29 -1.75
CA SER A 40 6.39 4.60 -1.87
C SER A 40 6.28 3.23 -2.54
N TYR A 41 7.40 2.73 -3.06
CA TYR A 41 7.48 1.38 -3.62
C TYR A 41 7.05 0.30 -2.61
N GLU A 42 7.55 0.39 -1.38
CA GLU A 42 7.31 -0.59 -0.32
C GLU A 42 5.84 -0.60 0.09
N ALA A 43 5.25 0.57 0.33
CA ALA A 43 3.83 0.69 0.67
C ALA A 43 2.94 0.21 -0.49
N ALA A 44 3.24 0.58 -1.74
CA ALA A 44 2.45 0.15 -2.88
C ALA A 44 2.49 -1.37 -3.07
N CYS A 45 3.68 -1.99 -3.00
CA CYS A 45 3.80 -3.45 -3.12
C CYS A 45 3.08 -4.16 -1.97
N LEU A 46 3.24 -3.66 -0.74
CA LEU A 46 2.61 -4.23 0.44
C LEU A 46 1.08 -4.19 0.36
N LEU A 47 0.49 -3.07 -0.06
CA LEU A 47 -0.97 -2.95 -0.18
C LEU A 47 -1.55 -3.91 -1.23
N VAL A 48 -0.85 -4.12 -2.34
CA VAL A 48 -1.27 -5.10 -3.36
C VAL A 48 -1.03 -6.54 -2.90
N GLY A 49 -0.07 -6.76 -2.01
CA GLY A 49 0.40 -8.09 -1.63
C GLY A 49 1.46 -8.66 -2.60
N PHE A 50 2.18 -7.78 -3.31
CA PHE A 50 3.28 -8.18 -4.18
C PHE A 50 4.57 -8.37 -3.38
N LEU A 51 5.31 -9.43 -3.72
CA LEU A 51 6.70 -9.53 -3.34
C LEU A 51 7.55 -8.63 -4.25
N PRO A 52 8.67 -8.08 -3.75
CA PRO A 52 9.66 -7.44 -4.59
C PRO A 52 10.09 -8.33 -5.76
N TRP A 53 10.20 -7.77 -6.96
CA TRP A 53 10.54 -8.54 -8.16
C TRP A 53 11.91 -9.21 -8.09
N ASP A 54 12.85 -8.67 -7.32
CA ASP A 54 14.13 -9.36 -7.10
C ASP A 54 13.95 -10.65 -6.27
N LEU A 55 12.99 -10.69 -5.35
CA LEU A 55 12.66 -11.90 -4.59
C LEU A 55 11.86 -12.91 -5.42
N ASP A 56 10.91 -12.43 -6.24
CA ASP A 56 10.20 -13.30 -7.19
C ASP A 56 11.17 -13.87 -8.23
N ALA A 57 12.09 -13.05 -8.76
CA ALA A 57 13.11 -13.48 -9.72
C ALA A 57 14.03 -14.56 -9.13
N LYS A 58 14.49 -14.36 -7.89
CA LYS A 58 15.29 -15.34 -7.14
C LYS A 58 14.51 -16.65 -6.97
N THR A 59 13.26 -16.59 -6.52
CA THR A 59 12.37 -17.76 -6.38
C THR A 59 12.23 -18.54 -7.69
N LEU A 60 12.06 -17.84 -8.82
CA LEU A 60 11.97 -18.46 -10.15
C LEU A 60 13.30 -19.07 -10.60
N SER A 61 14.42 -18.39 -10.33
CA SER A 61 15.78 -18.88 -10.61
C SER A 61 16.09 -20.15 -9.84
N ASP A 62 15.87 -20.14 -8.52
CA ASP A 62 16.12 -21.27 -7.63
C ASP A 62 15.27 -22.48 -8.02
N THR A 63 14.00 -22.25 -8.37
CA THR A 63 13.11 -23.31 -8.88
C THR A 63 13.65 -23.92 -10.17
N PHE A 64 14.18 -23.10 -11.08
CA PHE A 64 14.74 -23.57 -12.34
C PHE A 64 15.99 -24.43 -12.12
N HIS A 65 16.98 -23.92 -11.38
CA HIS A 65 18.23 -24.64 -11.14
C HIS A 65 18.03 -25.93 -10.34
N TRP A 66 17.07 -25.94 -9.41
CA TRP A 66 16.70 -27.17 -8.71
C TRP A 66 16.15 -28.23 -9.68
N ARG A 67 15.27 -27.85 -10.62
CA ARG A 67 14.71 -28.76 -11.64
C ARG A 67 15.78 -29.23 -12.62
N GLU A 68 16.63 -28.32 -13.07
CA GLU A 68 17.77 -28.63 -13.94
C GLU A 68 18.72 -29.65 -13.28
N GLY A 69 19.04 -29.44 -11.99
CA GLY A 69 19.85 -30.39 -11.22
C GLY A 69 19.22 -31.78 -11.12
N ALA A 70 17.90 -31.87 -10.91
CA ALA A 70 17.19 -33.16 -10.88
C ALA A 70 17.21 -33.85 -12.25
N PHE A 71 16.93 -33.09 -13.32
CA PHE A 71 16.99 -33.59 -14.69
C PHE A 71 18.38 -34.14 -15.04
N ASN A 72 19.45 -33.40 -14.70
CA ASN A 72 20.84 -33.83 -14.95
C ASN A 72 21.23 -35.10 -14.17
N ARG A 73 20.53 -35.42 -13.07
CA ARG A 73 20.68 -36.67 -12.31
C ARG A 73 19.77 -37.80 -12.81
N GLY A 74 19.01 -37.59 -13.88
CA GLY A 74 18.02 -38.55 -14.37
C GLY A 74 16.83 -38.74 -13.42
N GLN A 75 16.59 -37.81 -12.51
CA GLN A 75 15.50 -37.87 -11.54
C GLN A 75 14.21 -37.29 -12.15
N SER A 76 13.11 -38.05 -12.06
CA SER A 76 11.78 -37.54 -12.38
C SER A 76 11.16 -36.90 -11.15
N LEU A 77 10.79 -35.63 -11.25
CA LEU A 77 10.14 -34.88 -10.16
C LEU A 77 8.63 -35.00 -10.27
N ALA A 78 7.98 -35.51 -9.22
CA ALA A 78 6.54 -35.53 -9.13
C ALA A 78 5.98 -34.10 -9.03
N PRO A 79 4.78 -33.82 -9.58
CA PRO A 79 4.16 -32.50 -9.48
C PRO A 79 4.05 -31.99 -8.03
N LYS A 80 3.77 -32.88 -7.07
CA LYS A 80 3.68 -32.51 -5.64
C LYS A 80 5.03 -32.03 -5.07
N GLU A 81 6.13 -32.62 -5.48
CA GLU A 81 7.48 -32.22 -5.03
C GLU A 81 7.84 -30.83 -5.58
N VAL A 82 7.47 -30.57 -6.84
CA VAL A 82 7.65 -29.25 -7.46
C VAL A 82 6.87 -28.17 -6.72
N GLU A 83 5.59 -28.43 -6.41
CA GLU A 83 4.75 -27.46 -5.69
C GLU A 83 5.23 -27.26 -4.25
N ALA A 84 5.68 -28.31 -3.56
CA ALA A 84 6.29 -28.19 -2.23
C ALA A 84 7.56 -27.34 -2.26
N MET A 85 8.44 -27.54 -3.24
CA MET A 85 9.65 -26.74 -3.41
C MET A 85 9.32 -25.27 -3.69
N LYS A 86 8.39 -24.99 -4.61
CA LYS A 86 7.94 -23.62 -4.89
C LYS A 86 7.35 -22.94 -3.66
N ALA A 87 6.53 -23.66 -2.88
CA ALA A 87 5.96 -23.14 -1.65
C ALA A 87 7.04 -22.80 -0.62
N SER A 88 8.05 -23.66 -0.47
CA SER A 88 9.20 -23.41 0.42
C SER A 88 10.01 -22.19 -0.01
N LEU A 89 10.32 -22.06 -1.30
CA LEU A 89 11.06 -20.90 -1.83
C LEU A 89 10.25 -19.62 -1.69
N ARG A 90 8.94 -19.67 -1.95
CA ARG A 90 8.04 -18.55 -1.72
C ARG A 90 8.00 -18.15 -0.25
N GLN A 91 7.95 -19.10 0.67
CA GLN A 91 7.96 -18.81 2.11
C GLN A 91 9.27 -18.11 2.52
N ALA A 92 10.42 -18.56 1.99
CA ALA A 92 11.70 -17.89 2.22
C ALA A 92 11.69 -16.44 1.66
N ALA A 93 11.12 -16.23 0.47
CA ALA A 93 10.97 -14.90 -0.12
C ALA A 93 10.03 -13.99 0.70
N VAL A 94 8.93 -14.53 1.22
CA VAL A 94 8.00 -13.82 2.11
C VAL A 94 8.71 -13.39 3.38
N GLU A 95 9.51 -14.27 4.00
CA GLU A 95 10.26 -13.93 5.21
C GLU A 95 11.36 -12.90 4.93
N GLU A 96 12.09 -13.03 3.82
CA GLU A 96 13.07 -12.01 3.41
C GLU A 96 12.38 -10.66 3.19
N TRP A 97 11.16 -10.64 2.65
CA TRP A 97 10.39 -9.40 2.50
C TRP A 97 9.96 -8.81 3.84
N ARG A 98 9.48 -9.66 4.77
CA ARG A 98 9.12 -9.25 6.13
C ARG A 98 10.30 -8.57 6.85
N LEU A 99 11.51 -9.13 6.71
CA LEU A 99 12.75 -8.59 7.28
C LEU A 99 13.14 -7.24 6.64
N ARG A 100 12.99 -7.10 5.31
CA ARG A 100 13.26 -5.81 4.64
C ARG A 100 12.31 -4.71 5.11
N LEU A 101 11.08 -5.05 5.47
CA LEU A 101 10.08 -4.13 5.99
C LEU A 101 10.34 -3.71 7.46
N GLU A 102 11.34 -4.26 8.15
CA GLU A 102 11.70 -3.81 9.50
C GLU A 102 12.23 -2.39 9.54
N ALA A 103 12.95 -2.00 8.49
CA ALA A 103 13.49 -0.66 8.31
C ALA A 103 13.08 -0.14 6.92
N PRO A 104 11.79 0.22 6.71
CA PRO A 104 11.31 0.67 5.42
C PRO A 104 11.96 2.01 5.07
N SER A 105 12.35 2.16 3.81
CA SER A 105 12.90 3.41 3.29
C SER A 105 11.84 4.52 3.18
N ALA A 106 10.57 4.17 2.97
CA ALA A 106 9.46 5.12 2.93
C ALA A 106 8.09 4.44 3.09
N GLY A 107 7.07 5.20 3.50
CA GLY A 107 5.72 4.67 3.68
C GLY A 107 5.51 4.01 5.05
N LEU A 108 6.21 4.50 6.07
CA LEU A 108 6.20 4.00 7.44
C LEU A 108 4.78 3.76 7.97
N ARG A 109 3.83 4.68 7.74
CA ARG A 109 2.42 4.55 8.14
C ARG A 109 1.81 3.21 7.71
N THR A 110 1.91 2.90 6.43
CA THR A 110 1.33 1.69 5.85
C THR A 110 2.10 0.45 6.29
N VAL A 111 3.42 0.51 6.26
CA VAL A 111 4.27 -0.63 6.63
C VAL A 111 4.09 -1.01 8.10
N ALA A 112 4.14 -0.04 9.01
CA ALA A 112 3.99 -0.27 10.43
C ALA A 112 2.62 -0.84 10.80
N ALA A 113 1.56 -0.46 10.07
CA ALA A 113 0.22 -0.93 10.35
C ALA A 113 -0.09 -2.33 9.75
N VAL A 114 0.52 -2.69 8.63
CA VAL A 114 0.32 -4.02 8.01
C VAL A 114 1.24 -5.08 8.61
N ARG A 115 2.47 -4.71 9.02
CA ARG A 115 3.48 -5.66 9.51
C ARG A 115 3.00 -6.62 10.61
N PRO A 116 2.20 -6.20 11.62
CA PRO A 116 1.70 -7.09 12.66
C PRO A 116 0.83 -8.24 12.14
N VAL A 117 0.18 -8.06 10.99
CA VAL A 117 -0.70 -9.05 10.33
C VAL A 117 -0.20 -9.37 8.91
N PHE A 118 1.11 -9.37 8.71
CA PHE A 118 1.73 -9.44 7.39
C PHE A 118 1.36 -10.71 6.63
N ALA A 119 1.41 -11.88 7.28
CA ALA A 119 1.10 -13.16 6.65
C ALA A 119 -0.37 -13.21 6.23
N GLU A 120 -1.26 -12.86 7.15
CA GLU A 120 -2.70 -12.84 6.92
C GLU A 120 -3.09 -11.81 5.85
N TRP A 121 -2.41 -10.66 5.81
CA TRP A 121 -2.60 -9.64 4.78
C TRP A 121 -2.21 -10.15 3.38
N LEU A 122 -1.17 -10.97 3.26
CA LEU A 122 -0.76 -11.57 1.98
C LEU A 122 -1.68 -12.72 1.56
N ASP A 123 -2.19 -13.50 2.51
CA ASP A 123 -2.99 -14.70 2.26
C ASP A 123 -4.49 -14.44 2.13
N ARG A 124 -4.97 -13.25 2.49
CA ARG A 124 -6.39 -12.89 2.42
C ARG A 124 -6.98 -13.11 1.03
N ARG A 125 -8.22 -13.61 0.98
CA ARG A 125 -8.98 -13.86 -0.27
C ARG A 125 -10.09 -12.85 -0.53
N HIS A 126 -10.07 -11.74 0.19
CA HIS A 126 -10.99 -10.63 0.04
C HIS A 126 -10.23 -9.31 0.12
N GLY A 127 -10.98 -8.23 -0.12
CA GLY A 127 -10.50 -6.90 0.16
C GLY A 127 -9.62 -6.32 -0.94
N VAL A 128 -10.26 -5.74 -1.96
CA VAL A 128 -9.55 -4.93 -2.95
C VAL A 128 -9.48 -3.50 -2.42
N ALA A 129 -8.30 -2.89 -2.50
CA ALA A 129 -8.11 -1.50 -2.12
C ALA A 129 -8.82 -0.56 -3.12
N THR A 130 -9.74 0.26 -2.62
CA THR A 130 -10.36 1.34 -3.41
C THR A 130 -9.49 2.60 -3.37
N PHE A 131 -9.77 3.58 -4.24
CA PHE A 131 -9.01 4.84 -4.29
C PHE A 131 -8.97 5.55 -2.93
N ARG A 132 -10.12 5.71 -2.28
CA ARG A 132 -10.23 6.39 -0.98
C ARG A 132 -9.75 5.54 0.19
N LEU A 133 -9.92 4.22 0.13
CA LEU A 133 -9.30 3.34 1.12
C LEU A 133 -7.77 3.47 1.06
N THR A 134 -7.17 3.42 -0.14
CA THR A 134 -5.73 3.59 -0.31
C THR A 134 -5.23 4.94 0.20
N GLN A 135 -6.00 6.01 0.00
CA GLN A 135 -5.70 7.34 0.59
C GLN A 135 -5.55 7.25 2.12
N VAL A 136 -6.52 6.65 2.82
CA VAL A 136 -6.48 6.51 4.29
C VAL A 136 -5.31 5.63 4.75
N LEU A 137 -5.10 4.48 4.10
CA LEU A 137 -4.02 3.54 4.44
C LEU A 137 -2.62 4.15 4.24
N THR A 138 -2.48 5.08 3.30
CA THR A 138 -1.20 5.71 2.96
C THR A 138 -1.03 7.11 3.52
N GLY A 139 -2.08 7.73 4.07
CA GLY A 139 -2.06 9.14 4.50
C GLY A 139 -1.99 10.14 3.34
N HIS A 140 -2.42 9.74 2.14
CA HIS A 140 -2.41 10.59 0.94
C HIS A 140 -3.81 11.12 0.64
N GLY A 141 -3.91 12.25 -0.06
CA GLY A 141 -5.18 12.73 -0.61
C GLY A 141 -5.64 14.06 -0.06
N CYS A 142 -6.93 14.19 0.26
CA CYS A 142 -7.55 15.44 0.71
C CYS A 142 -7.32 15.77 2.20
N PHE A 143 -6.18 15.33 2.76
CA PHE A 143 -5.79 15.62 4.14
C PHE A 143 -4.94 16.89 4.18
N GLY A 144 -5.27 17.83 5.06
CA GLY A 144 -4.55 19.11 5.20
C GLY A 144 -3.03 18.94 5.35
N GLU A 145 -2.58 17.97 6.14
CA GLU A 145 -1.14 17.66 6.26
C GLU A 145 -0.50 17.30 4.93
N TYR A 146 -1.14 16.41 4.15
CA TYR A 146 -0.63 15.99 2.86
C TYR A 146 -0.68 17.13 1.83
N LEU A 147 -1.77 17.89 1.80
CA LEU A 147 -1.96 19.01 0.88
C LEU A 147 -1.00 20.18 1.17
N CYS A 148 -0.61 20.40 2.42
CA CYS A 148 0.36 21.41 2.81
C CYS A 148 1.81 20.93 2.62
N GLN A 149 2.18 19.78 3.18
CA GLN A 149 3.58 19.37 3.23
C GLN A 149 4.08 18.72 1.93
N ILE A 150 3.22 17.93 1.27
CA ILE A 150 3.61 17.18 0.07
C ILE A 150 3.19 17.94 -1.18
N VAL A 151 1.92 18.31 -1.28
CA VAL A 151 1.40 19.00 -2.47
C VAL A 151 1.75 20.49 -2.46
N GLY A 152 1.82 21.12 -1.28
CA GLY A 152 2.08 22.56 -1.12
C GLY A 152 1.06 23.47 -1.76
N VAL A 153 -0.22 23.05 -1.75
CA VAL A 153 -1.35 23.87 -2.21
C VAL A 153 -2.07 24.56 -1.06
N GLU A 154 -2.06 23.94 0.14
CA GLU A 154 -2.56 24.53 1.38
C GLU A 154 -1.41 25.20 2.15
N GLU A 155 -1.72 26.32 2.80
CA GLU A 155 -0.75 27.09 3.58
C GLU A 155 -0.57 26.53 4.99
N SER A 156 -1.51 25.72 5.46
CA SER A 156 -1.46 25.08 6.77
C SER A 156 -1.98 23.64 6.71
N ALA A 157 -1.60 22.84 7.69
CA ALA A 157 -2.04 21.45 7.83
C ALA A 157 -3.35 21.30 8.62
N VAL A 158 -4.02 22.40 9.00
CA VAL A 158 -5.18 22.37 9.90
C VAL A 158 -6.36 21.63 9.28
N CYS A 159 -7.22 21.07 10.13
CA CYS A 159 -8.46 20.47 9.67
C CYS A 159 -9.50 21.54 9.32
N HIS A 160 -10.05 21.44 8.12
CA HIS A 160 -11.15 22.32 7.68
C HIS A 160 -12.53 21.86 8.16
N HIS A 161 -12.60 20.72 8.85
CA HIS A 161 -13.86 20.10 9.27
C HIS A 161 -14.08 20.17 10.79
N CYS A 162 -13.09 20.61 11.57
CA CYS A 162 -13.26 20.79 13.01
C CYS A 162 -12.33 21.88 13.54
N ASP A 163 -12.75 22.56 14.61
CA ASP A 163 -12.06 23.76 15.11
C ASP A 163 -10.75 23.49 15.86
N ASN A 164 -10.52 22.25 16.33
CA ASN A 164 -9.46 21.94 17.30
C ASN A 164 -8.39 20.95 16.79
N CYS A 165 -8.16 20.88 15.47
CA CYS A 165 -7.11 20.00 14.94
C CYS A 165 -6.07 20.76 14.11
N PRO A 166 -4.84 20.94 14.63
CA PRO A 166 -3.77 21.65 13.93
C PRO A 166 -3.15 20.83 12.78
N ARG A 167 -3.42 19.51 12.72
CA ARG A 167 -2.90 18.59 11.71
C ARG A 167 -3.98 17.60 11.27
N ASP A 168 -4.62 17.89 10.15
CA ASP A 168 -5.52 16.99 9.45
C ASP A 168 -4.72 15.85 8.80
N THR A 169 -4.62 14.75 9.54
CA THR A 169 -4.05 13.50 9.07
C THR A 169 -5.16 12.50 8.73
N ALA A 170 -4.82 11.46 7.98
CA ALA A 170 -5.72 10.32 7.80
C ALA A 170 -6.11 9.67 9.14
N GLN A 171 -5.21 9.67 10.14
CA GLN A 171 -5.51 9.13 11.47
C GLN A 171 -6.53 10.01 12.20
N HIS A 172 -6.38 11.33 12.13
CA HIS A 172 -7.36 12.25 12.70
C HIS A 172 -8.75 12.03 12.12
N THR A 173 -8.85 11.91 10.80
CA THR A 173 -10.12 11.62 10.12
C THR A 173 -10.71 10.28 10.60
N LEU A 174 -9.87 9.26 10.76
CA LEU A 174 -10.29 7.90 11.15
C LEU A 174 -10.67 7.78 12.64
N GLU A 175 -10.03 8.52 13.55
CA GLU A 175 -10.19 8.30 15.00
C GLU A 175 -10.91 9.43 15.75
N SER A 176 -10.75 10.69 15.34
CA SER A 176 -10.97 11.81 16.28
C SER A 176 -11.68 13.04 15.71
N CYS A 177 -11.82 13.17 14.39
CA CYS A 177 -12.43 14.35 13.79
C CYS A 177 -13.95 14.39 14.05
N PRO A 178 -14.49 15.30 14.89
CA PRO A 178 -15.89 15.26 15.32
C PRO A 178 -16.89 15.37 14.16
N ALA A 179 -16.47 15.93 13.02
CA ALA A 179 -17.29 15.97 11.80
C ALA A 179 -17.73 14.59 11.28
N TRP A 180 -17.06 13.51 11.68
CA TRP A 180 -17.34 12.14 11.24
C TRP A 180 -17.77 11.22 12.38
N ASP A 181 -18.31 11.76 13.48
CA ASP A 181 -18.75 10.96 14.64
C ASP A 181 -19.86 9.97 14.28
N GLU A 182 -20.80 10.35 13.43
CA GLU A 182 -21.88 9.47 12.96
C GLU A 182 -21.33 8.31 12.13
N GLU A 183 -20.48 8.59 11.14
CA GLU A 183 -19.86 7.56 10.31
C GLU A 183 -18.91 6.66 11.12
N ARG A 184 -18.18 7.21 12.10
CA ARG A 184 -17.34 6.40 13.00
C ARG A 184 -18.17 5.52 13.92
N SER A 185 -19.30 6.01 14.43
CA SER A 185 -20.20 5.22 15.28
C SER A 185 -20.73 3.99 14.55
N ALA A 186 -21.09 4.15 13.27
CA ALA A 186 -21.46 3.02 12.42
C ALA A 186 -20.29 2.04 12.21
N LEU A 187 -19.07 2.56 12.06
CA LEU A 187 -17.86 1.74 11.87
C LEU A 187 -17.50 0.94 13.14
N PHE A 188 -17.59 1.54 14.34
CA PHE A 188 -17.29 0.88 15.62
C PHE A 188 -18.07 -0.43 15.81
N SER A 189 -19.34 -0.44 15.37
CA SER A 189 -20.21 -1.61 15.49
C SER A 189 -19.69 -2.84 14.73
N VAL A 190 -18.79 -2.66 13.76
CA VAL A 190 -18.24 -3.74 12.92
C VAL A 190 -16.77 -4.03 13.23
N VAL A 191 -15.96 -3.00 13.49
CA VAL A 191 -14.50 -3.16 13.61
C VAL A 191 -13.97 -3.03 15.04
N GLY A 192 -14.83 -2.65 15.99
CA GLY A 192 -14.45 -2.32 17.37
C GLY A 192 -14.10 -0.85 17.57
N GLU A 193 -13.93 -0.44 18.83
CA GLU A 193 -13.68 0.96 19.22
C GLU A 193 -12.25 1.45 18.92
N ASP A 194 -11.28 0.54 18.80
CA ASP A 194 -9.91 0.88 18.44
C ASP A 194 -9.80 1.12 16.92
N LEU A 195 -9.85 2.40 16.53
CA LEU A 195 -9.67 2.83 15.14
C LEU A 195 -8.22 3.20 14.78
N SER A 196 -7.25 2.75 15.59
CA SER A 196 -5.85 2.79 15.17
C SER A 196 -5.66 2.05 13.86
N LEU A 197 -4.80 2.59 12.99
CA LEU A 197 -4.60 1.98 11.67
C LEU A 197 -4.21 0.49 11.76
N PRO A 198 -3.33 0.04 12.69
CA PRO A 198 -3.06 -1.38 12.88
C PRO A 198 -4.29 -2.20 13.27
N ALA A 199 -5.11 -1.72 14.21
CA ALA A 199 -6.32 -2.42 14.65
C ALA A 199 -7.36 -2.53 13.54
N VAL A 200 -7.60 -1.43 12.81
CA VAL A 200 -8.48 -1.41 11.64
C VAL A 200 -8.01 -2.40 10.58
N ILE A 201 -6.70 -2.41 10.27
CA ILE A 201 -6.13 -3.35 9.30
C ILE A 201 -6.29 -4.80 9.76
N ALA A 202 -6.05 -5.11 11.04
CA ALA A 202 -6.25 -6.45 11.59
C ALA A 202 -7.73 -6.90 11.43
N SER A 203 -8.68 -6.04 11.78
CA SER A 203 -10.12 -6.31 11.60
C SER A 203 -10.48 -6.53 10.12
N MET A 204 -9.96 -5.70 9.22
CA MET A 204 -10.18 -5.82 7.76
C MET A 204 -9.67 -7.15 7.19
N VAL A 205 -8.50 -7.61 7.65
CA VAL A 205 -7.94 -8.90 7.22
C VAL A 205 -8.78 -10.06 7.74
N GLY A 206 -9.23 -9.99 9.00
CA GLY A 206 -10.03 -11.04 9.62
C GLY A 206 -11.45 -11.18 9.07
N SER A 207 -12.04 -10.11 8.52
CA SER A 207 -13.44 -10.14 8.07
C SER A 207 -13.69 -9.37 6.77
N ARG A 208 -14.35 -10.04 5.81
CA ARG A 208 -14.84 -9.40 4.58
C ARG A 208 -15.86 -8.30 4.88
N GLU A 209 -16.66 -8.46 5.94
CA GLU A 209 -17.62 -7.46 6.39
C GLU A 209 -16.89 -6.24 6.95
N ALA A 210 -15.90 -6.43 7.83
CA ALA A 210 -15.06 -5.35 8.32
C ALA A 210 -14.35 -4.60 7.18
N TRP A 211 -13.80 -5.32 6.20
CA TRP A 211 -13.22 -4.69 5.01
C TRP A 211 -14.23 -3.80 4.28
N ARG A 212 -15.46 -4.29 4.07
CA ARG A 212 -16.52 -3.53 3.39
C ARG A 212 -16.93 -2.31 4.20
N ALA A 213 -17.07 -2.44 5.52
CA ALA A 213 -17.41 -1.34 6.41
C ALA A 213 -16.35 -0.23 6.37
N VAL A 214 -15.07 -0.58 6.49
CA VAL A 214 -13.96 0.39 6.41
C VAL A 214 -13.90 1.03 5.02
N ALA A 215 -14.05 0.24 3.95
CA ALA A 215 -14.06 0.78 2.59
C ALA A 215 -15.24 1.74 2.36
N HIS A 216 -16.41 1.45 2.93
CA HIS A 216 -17.58 2.31 2.87
C HIS A 216 -17.38 3.60 3.67
N PHE A 217 -16.87 3.51 4.90
CA PHE A 217 -16.49 4.68 5.70
C PHE A 217 -15.53 5.59 4.92
N CYS A 218 -14.46 5.01 4.36
CA CYS A 218 -13.50 5.76 3.55
C CYS A 218 -14.16 6.41 2.33
N GLU A 219 -15.10 5.72 1.67
CA GLU A 219 -15.82 6.26 0.53
C GLU A 219 -16.67 7.47 0.91
N VAL A 220 -17.51 7.34 1.93
CA VAL A 220 -18.41 8.40 2.40
C VAL A 220 -17.61 9.62 2.87
N VAL A 221 -16.69 9.43 3.81
CA VAL A 221 -15.96 10.53 4.44
C VAL A 221 -15.04 11.24 3.43
N LEU A 222 -14.23 10.50 2.67
CA LEU A 222 -13.29 11.15 1.76
C LEU A 222 -14.00 11.76 0.55
N SER A 223 -15.17 11.27 0.13
CA SER A 223 -15.93 11.94 -0.94
C SER A 223 -16.41 13.32 -0.51
N GLN A 224 -16.83 13.48 0.75
CA GLN A 224 -17.23 14.76 1.34
C GLN A 224 -16.03 15.70 1.51
N LYS A 225 -14.92 15.20 2.06
CA LYS A 225 -13.67 15.98 2.18
C LYS A 225 -13.15 16.46 0.81
N GLU A 226 -13.14 15.59 -0.19
CA GLU A 226 -12.77 15.94 -1.56
C GLU A 226 -13.72 16.97 -2.18
N SER A 227 -15.02 16.92 -1.87
CA SER A 227 -15.96 17.95 -2.32
C SER A 227 -15.64 19.30 -1.71
N ALA A 228 -15.43 19.35 -0.39
CA ALA A 228 -15.05 20.57 0.31
C ALA A 228 -13.70 21.13 -0.20
N GLU A 229 -12.70 20.29 -0.48
CA GLU A 229 -11.46 20.71 -1.15
C GLU A 229 -11.74 21.35 -2.52
N ARG A 230 -12.58 20.71 -3.34
CA ARG A 230 -12.93 21.24 -4.67
C ARG A 230 -13.64 22.57 -4.60
N ASP A 231 -14.49 22.79 -3.62
CA ASP A 231 -15.22 24.05 -3.46
C ASP A 231 -14.27 25.18 -3.05
N ARG A 232 -13.34 24.92 -2.12
CA ARG A 232 -12.23 25.86 -1.82
C ARG A 232 -11.35 26.16 -3.03
N GLU A 233 -11.07 25.16 -3.88
CA GLU A 233 -10.34 25.39 -5.14
C GLU A 233 -11.12 26.24 -6.16
N ARG A 234 -12.46 26.30 -6.08
CA ARG A 234 -13.28 27.19 -6.93
C ARG A 234 -13.26 28.62 -6.40
N GLU A 235 -13.32 28.77 -5.07
CA GLU A 235 -13.29 30.07 -4.39
C GLU A 235 -11.92 30.75 -4.52
N ASP A 236 -10.82 29.99 -4.50
CA ASP A 236 -9.46 30.49 -4.70
C ASP A 236 -8.77 29.81 -5.91
N PRO A 237 -8.90 30.39 -7.12
CA PRO A 237 -8.25 29.88 -8.32
C PRO A 237 -6.71 29.82 -8.24
N SER A 238 -6.08 30.55 -7.32
CA SER A 238 -4.63 30.53 -7.14
C SER A 238 -4.15 29.14 -6.67
N ARG A 239 -4.98 28.41 -5.90
CA ARG A 239 -4.72 27.02 -5.48
C ARG A 239 -4.56 26.08 -6.67
N ARG A 240 -5.44 26.21 -7.67
CA ARG A 240 -5.34 25.43 -8.92
C ARG A 240 -4.06 25.74 -9.68
N GLN A 241 -3.63 27.01 -9.69
CA GLN A 241 -2.37 27.40 -10.33
C GLN A 241 -1.15 26.83 -9.60
N ARG A 242 -1.12 26.90 -8.25
CA ARG A 242 -0.08 26.28 -7.41
C ARG A 242 0.04 24.77 -7.69
N ARG A 243 -1.10 24.08 -7.77
CA ARG A 243 -1.18 22.64 -8.08
C ARG A 243 -0.66 22.30 -9.48
N ARG A 244 -0.99 23.11 -10.49
CA ARG A 244 -0.50 22.93 -11.87
C ARG A 244 0.99 23.20 -12.02
N ARG A 245 1.52 24.21 -11.33
CA ARG A 245 2.96 24.55 -11.37
C ARG A 245 3.81 23.41 -10.81
N ARG A 246 3.41 22.82 -9.69
CA ARG A 246 4.15 21.72 -9.07
C ARG A 246 4.08 20.41 -9.85
N ARG A 247 2.93 20.08 -10.46
CA ARG A 247 2.82 18.90 -11.36
C ARG A 247 3.80 18.91 -12.54
N ARG A 248 4.28 20.07 -12.99
CA ARG A 248 5.27 20.19 -14.07
C ARG A 248 6.73 20.03 -13.62
N VAL A 249 6.98 20.01 -12.31
CA VAL A 249 8.32 19.83 -11.73
C VAL A 249 8.61 18.35 -11.44
N ASP A 250 7.56 17.54 -11.30
CA ASP A 250 7.62 16.11 -10.96
C ASP A 250 7.46 15.15 -12.17
N ASP A 251 7.22 15.67 -13.37
CA ASP A 251 7.20 14.92 -14.66
C ASP A 251 8.51 15.16 -15.43
#